data_AF-A0A915L157-F1
#
_entry.id   AF-A0A915L157-F1
#
_cell.length_a   1.000
_cell.length_b   1.000
_cell.length_c   1.000
_cell.angle_alpha   90.00
_cell.angle_beta   90.00
_cell.angle_gamma   90.00
#
_symmetry.space_group_name_H-M   'P 1'
#
loop_
_entity.id
_entity.type
_entity.pdbx_description
1 polymer ?
#
loop_
_entity_poly.entity_id
_entity_poly.type
_entity_poly.pdbx_seq_one_letter_code
_entity_poly.pdbx_strand_id
1 'polypeptide(L)'
;MNGTTLAKYLTGNPWIFQQDLSDLQTRVNYLESKKFSKAAIARILTAARYWLNVKVEVIDERLGWFMKEFRLSGDELRFAVTKNPKLVTFGTGHVQFLLFALTEEMGFSKQDLKTIMLADPFVYTSYKEILLQSFDFLHNTLKLSHQDVLKFPKVLRCYASHLKNRHEFLKSRRLDQYDAEKPNYISLFDLASGGDETFCQNVAKCSINEYNRFLKRR
;
A
#
# COMPACT_ATOMS: atom_id res chain seq x y z
N MET A 1 -2.75 23.86 9.03
CA MET A 1 -1.69 23.53 8.05
C MET A 1 -0.61 24.60 8.19
N ASN A 2 0.68 24.26 8.23
CA ASN A 2 1.74 25.28 8.30
C ASN A 2 2.06 25.87 6.92
N GLY A 3 2.80 26.99 6.87
CA GLY A 3 3.07 27.73 5.62
C GLY A 3 3.76 26.88 4.53
N THR A 4 4.74 26.05 4.90
CA THR A 4 5.44 25.17 3.95
C THR A 4 4.52 24.09 3.37
N THR A 5 3.63 23.51 4.18
CA THR A 5 2.68 22.49 3.72
C THR A 5 1.63 23.10 2.80
N LEU A 6 1.18 24.32 3.11
CA LEU A 6 0.25 25.06 2.26
C LEU A 6 0.86 25.37 0.89
N ALA A 7 2.10 25.89 0.85
CA ALA A 7 2.79 26.14 -0.41
C ALA A 7 2.88 24.87 -1.26
N LYS A 8 3.33 23.74 -0.68
CA LYS A 8 3.37 22.44 -1.38
C LYS A 8 2.01 21.98 -1.88
N TYR A 9 0.95 22.18 -1.10
CA TYR A 9 -0.41 21.84 -1.49
C TYR A 9 -0.85 22.67 -2.71
N LEU A 10 -0.69 24.00 -2.66
CA LEU A 10 -1.08 24.91 -3.73
C LEU A 10 -0.29 24.66 -5.02
N THR A 11 1.03 24.45 -4.92
CA THR A 11 1.87 24.07 -6.07
C THR A 11 1.41 22.75 -6.67
N GLY A 12 1.05 21.77 -5.84
CA GLY A 12 0.58 20.48 -6.30
C GLY A 12 -0.84 20.50 -6.88
N ASN A 13 -1.66 21.48 -6.48
CA ASN A 13 -3.06 21.62 -6.86
C ASN A 13 -3.41 23.08 -7.21
N PRO A 14 -2.96 23.59 -8.36
CA PRO A 14 -3.30 24.95 -8.80
C PRO A 14 -4.80 25.10 -9.10
N TRP A 15 -5.49 24.01 -9.44
CA TRP A 15 -6.93 24.01 -9.76
C TRP A 15 -7.82 24.36 -8.56
N ILE A 16 -7.27 24.37 -7.34
CA ILE A 16 -8.02 24.81 -6.16
C ILE A 16 -8.49 26.26 -6.27
N PHE A 17 -7.76 27.12 -7.00
CA PHE A 17 -8.13 28.52 -7.22
C PHE A 17 -9.33 28.72 -8.14
N GLN A 18 -9.78 27.66 -8.81
CA GLN A 18 -11.00 27.65 -9.63
C GLN A 18 -12.22 27.14 -8.87
N GLN A 19 -12.10 26.89 -7.56
CA GLN A 19 -13.20 26.40 -6.74
C GLN A 19 -13.75 27.53 -5.88
N ASP A 20 -15.07 27.56 -5.71
CA ASP A 20 -15.72 28.48 -4.78
C ASP A 20 -15.40 28.13 -3.33
N LEU A 21 -15.17 29.14 -2.50
CA LEU A 21 -14.81 28.92 -1.09
C LEU A 21 -15.93 28.20 -0.31
N SER A 22 -17.19 28.49 -0.64
CA SER A 22 -18.38 27.81 -0.07
C SER A 22 -18.39 26.31 -0.40
N ASP A 23 -18.00 25.96 -1.62
CA ASP A 23 -17.90 24.57 -2.08
C ASP A 23 -16.80 23.82 -1.33
N LEU A 24 -15.64 24.45 -1.17
CA LEU A 24 -14.53 23.89 -0.40
C LEU A 24 -14.95 23.62 1.04
N GLN A 25 -15.63 24.57 1.68
CA GLN A 25 -16.13 24.41 3.04
C GLN A 25 -17.17 23.28 3.13
N THR A 26 -18.08 23.18 2.16
CA THR A 26 -19.09 22.12 2.09
C THR A 26 -18.43 20.73 2.01
N ARG A 27 -17.36 20.59 1.20
CA ARG A 27 -16.61 19.32 1.06
C ARG A 27 -15.87 18.94 2.34
N VAL A 28 -15.39 19.91 3.11
CA VAL A 28 -14.81 19.67 4.45
C VAL A 28 -15.88 19.26 5.45
N ASN A 29 -16.99 20.00 5.52
CA ASN A 29 -18.12 19.71 6.42
C ASN A 29 -18.70 18.32 6.18
N TYR A 30 -18.72 17.87 4.92
CA TYR A 30 -19.12 16.52 4.56
C TYR A 30 -18.23 15.44 5.21
N LEU A 31 -16.90 15.63 5.25
CA LEU A 31 -16.03 14.68 5.95
C LEU A 31 -16.31 14.65 7.46
N GLU A 32 -16.61 15.81 8.05
CA GLU A 32 -17.00 15.90 9.46
C GLU A 32 -18.32 15.17 9.73
N SER A 33 -19.32 15.31 8.84
CA SER A 33 -20.61 14.61 8.96
C SER A 33 -20.47 13.09 8.83
N LYS A 34 -19.47 12.61 8.09
CA LYS A 34 -19.09 11.18 8.00
C LYS A 34 -18.19 10.71 9.15
N LYS A 35 -18.04 11.52 10.21
CA LYS A 35 -17.31 11.23 11.45
C LYS A 35 -15.80 11.04 11.25
N PHE A 36 -15.19 11.64 10.23
CA PHE A 36 -13.74 11.74 10.18
C PHE A 36 -13.24 12.73 11.23
N SER A 37 -12.20 12.37 11.98
CA SER A 37 -11.59 13.29 12.94
C SER A 37 -10.88 14.45 12.22
N LYS A 38 -10.70 15.60 12.89
CA LYS A 38 -9.98 16.74 12.32
C LYS A 38 -8.56 16.36 11.84
N ALA A 39 -7.88 15.48 12.58
CA ALA A 39 -6.57 14.96 12.19
C ALA A 39 -6.64 14.09 10.93
N ALA A 40 -7.65 13.22 10.82
CA ALA A 40 -7.89 12.40 9.63
C ALA A 40 -8.23 13.28 8.42
N ILE A 41 -9.06 14.30 8.58
CA ILE A 41 -9.39 15.27 7.52
C ILE A 41 -8.12 15.97 7.04
N ALA A 42 -7.32 16.52 7.95
CA ALA A 42 -6.05 17.17 7.60
C ALA A 42 -5.12 16.22 6.83
N ARG A 43 -5.03 14.96 7.26
CA ARG A 43 -4.28 13.91 6.55
C ARG A 43 -4.85 13.63 5.16
N ILE A 44 -6.16 13.51 5.02
CA ILE A 44 -6.85 13.24 3.75
C ILE A 44 -6.54 14.34 2.75
N LEU A 45 -6.78 15.59 3.13
CA LEU A 45 -6.60 16.74 2.26
C LEU A 45 -5.14 16.92 1.84
N THR A 46 -4.19 16.69 2.76
CA THR A 46 -2.76 16.79 2.43
C THR A 46 -2.25 15.64 1.55
N ALA A 47 -2.74 14.41 1.73
CA ALA A 47 -2.28 13.26 0.93
C ALA A 47 -2.90 13.20 -0.47
N ALA A 48 -4.17 13.57 -0.57
CA ALA A 48 -4.95 13.57 -1.79
C ALA A 48 -5.33 15.02 -2.12
N ARG A 49 -4.35 15.73 -2.68
CA ARG A 49 -4.45 17.17 -2.96
C ARG A 49 -5.70 17.57 -3.75
N TYR A 50 -6.18 16.72 -4.66
CA TYR A 50 -7.37 16.98 -5.48
C TYR A 50 -8.69 16.60 -4.81
N TRP A 51 -8.69 16.11 -3.56
CA TRP A 51 -9.93 15.74 -2.86
C TRP A 51 -10.95 16.88 -2.88
N LEU A 52 -10.50 18.09 -2.56
CA LEU A 52 -11.34 19.27 -2.53
C LEU A 52 -11.74 19.79 -3.91
N ASN A 53 -11.30 19.19 -5.01
CA ASN A 53 -11.79 19.49 -6.36
C ASN A 53 -12.95 18.57 -6.78
N VAL A 54 -13.20 17.50 -6.02
CA VAL A 54 -14.24 16.52 -6.33
C VAL A 54 -15.52 16.87 -5.58
N LYS A 55 -16.66 16.77 -6.28
CA LYS A 55 -17.98 17.00 -5.69
C LYS A 55 -18.30 15.98 -4.60
N VAL A 56 -19.13 16.39 -3.64
CA VAL A 56 -19.50 15.56 -2.48
C VAL A 56 -20.19 14.27 -2.91
N GLU A 57 -21.08 14.34 -3.90
CA GLU A 57 -21.87 13.19 -4.38
C GLU A 57 -20.96 12.09 -4.92
N VAL A 58 -19.92 12.47 -5.66
CA VAL A 58 -18.93 11.54 -6.22
C VAL A 58 -18.09 10.91 -5.11
N ILE A 59 -17.72 11.67 -4.08
CA ILE A 59 -16.99 11.13 -2.93
C ILE A 59 -17.88 10.16 -2.14
N ASP A 60 -19.14 10.50 -1.88
CA ASP A 60 -20.09 9.65 -1.16
C ASP A 60 -20.35 8.33 -1.90
N GLU A 61 -20.60 8.39 -3.21
CA GLU A 61 -20.76 7.21 -4.06
C GLU A 61 -19.55 6.26 -3.96
N ARG A 62 -18.34 6.82 -4.09
CA ARG A 62 -17.11 6.03 -4.03
C ARG A 62 -16.89 5.43 -2.64
N LEU A 63 -17.11 6.20 -1.58
CA LEU A 63 -17.03 5.70 -0.20
C LEU A 63 -18.03 4.55 0.02
N GLY A 64 -19.27 4.70 -0.44
CA GLY A 64 -20.29 3.66 -0.39
C GLY A 64 -19.90 2.40 -1.18
N TRP A 65 -19.29 2.57 -2.35
CA TRP A 65 -18.75 1.47 -3.13
C TRP A 65 -17.67 0.69 -2.37
N PHE A 66 -16.68 1.37 -1.76
CA PHE A 66 -15.64 0.70 -0.96
C PHE A 66 -16.22 -0.04 0.24
N MET A 67 -17.22 0.53 0.93
CA MET A 67 -17.90 -0.15 2.03
C MET A 67 -18.56 -1.46 1.57
N LYS A 68 -19.28 -1.42 0.44
CA LYS A 68 -19.98 -2.59 -0.10
C LYS A 68 -19.01 -3.65 -0.63
N GLU A 69 -18.06 -3.24 -1.44
CA GLU A 69 -17.14 -4.16 -2.15
C GLU A 69 -16.26 -4.92 -1.16
N PHE A 70 -15.70 -4.22 -0.17
CA PHE A 70 -14.80 -4.81 0.83
C PHE A 70 -15.51 -5.23 2.14
N ARG A 71 -16.83 -5.05 2.23
CA ARG A 71 -17.64 -5.30 3.44
C ARG A 71 -17.04 -4.61 4.68
N LEU A 72 -16.72 -3.32 4.54
CA LEU A 72 -16.13 -2.51 5.61
C LEU A 72 -17.22 -1.88 6.46
N SER A 73 -16.99 -1.88 7.78
CA SER A 73 -17.68 -0.98 8.70
C SER A 73 -17.29 0.48 8.44
N GLY A 74 -18.06 1.41 9.00
CA GLY A 74 -17.72 2.84 8.89
C GLY A 74 -16.34 3.18 9.47
N ASP A 75 -15.94 2.53 10.57
CA ASP A 75 -14.62 2.75 11.18
C ASP A 75 -13.48 2.18 10.34
N GLU A 76 -13.66 0.97 9.82
CA GLU A 76 -12.72 0.33 8.90
C GLU A 76 -12.52 1.17 7.62
N LEU A 77 -13.60 1.68 7.04
CA LEU A 77 -13.54 2.58 5.89
C LEU A 77 -12.76 3.85 6.22
N ARG A 78 -13.10 4.53 7.32
CA ARG A 78 -12.40 5.74 7.76
C ARG A 78 -10.92 5.48 7.95
N PHE A 79 -10.56 4.35 8.55
CA PHE A 79 -9.17 3.94 8.74
C PHE A 79 -8.43 3.76 7.41
N ALA A 80 -8.98 2.96 6.49
CA ALA A 80 -8.36 2.70 5.18
C ALA A 80 -8.21 3.97 4.34
N VAL A 81 -9.27 4.80 4.27
CA VAL A 81 -9.27 6.07 3.53
C VAL A 81 -8.30 7.07 4.15
N THR A 82 -8.20 7.16 5.48
CA THR A 82 -7.22 8.05 6.12
C THR A 82 -5.78 7.62 5.81
N LYS A 83 -5.53 6.32 5.75
CA LYS A 83 -4.20 5.75 5.45
C LYS A 83 -3.80 5.97 3.99
N ASN A 84 -4.71 5.75 3.03
CA ASN A 84 -4.51 6.03 1.62
C ASN A 84 -5.71 6.78 0.98
N PRO A 85 -5.78 8.12 1.13
CA PRO A 85 -6.93 8.90 0.65
C PRO A 85 -7.09 8.89 -0.88
N LYS A 86 -6.00 8.57 -1.60
CA LYS A 86 -6.00 8.48 -3.06
C LYS A 86 -6.88 7.36 -3.61
N LEU A 87 -7.23 6.36 -2.79
CA LEU A 87 -8.21 5.33 -3.11
C LEU A 87 -9.51 5.94 -3.62
N VAL A 88 -9.98 7.01 -2.96
CA VAL A 88 -11.25 7.64 -3.29
C VAL A 88 -11.08 8.61 -4.45
N THR A 89 -9.97 9.35 -4.53
CA THR A 89 -9.82 10.38 -5.58
C THR A 89 -9.50 9.81 -6.96
N PHE A 90 -8.80 8.68 -7.06
CA PHE A 90 -8.50 8.04 -8.35
C PHE A 90 -9.71 7.34 -9.00
N GLY A 91 -10.81 7.15 -8.26
CA GLY A 91 -11.99 6.43 -8.74
C GLY A 91 -11.90 4.92 -8.52
N THR A 92 -13.01 4.24 -8.80
CA THR A 92 -13.19 2.81 -8.46
C THR A 92 -12.72 1.87 -9.57
N GLY A 93 -12.67 2.31 -10.83
CA GLY A 93 -12.31 1.48 -11.98
C GLY A 93 -10.93 0.81 -11.86
N HIS A 94 -9.91 1.55 -11.42
CA HIS A 94 -8.58 0.98 -11.18
C HIS A 94 -8.59 -0.08 -10.08
N VAL A 95 -9.34 0.18 -9.01
CA VAL A 95 -9.47 -0.77 -7.89
C VAL A 95 -10.22 -2.02 -8.33
N GLN A 96 -11.27 -1.90 -9.14
CA GLN A 96 -12.00 -3.03 -9.72
C GLN A 96 -11.10 -3.91 -10.58
N PHE A 97 -10.26 -3.29 -11.42
CA PHE A 97 -9.28 -4.02 -12.21
C PHE A 97 -8.26 -4.77 -11.35
N LEU A 98 -7.73 -4.12 -10.30
CA LEU A 98 -6.81 -4.78 -9.37
C LEU A 98 -7.49 -5.89 -8.55
N LEU A 99 -8.76 -5.72 -8.17
CA LEU A 99 -9.53 -6.75 -7.48
C LEU A 99 -9.68 -8.00 -8.34
N PHE A 100 -9.97 -7.83 -9.64
CA PHE A 100 -9.99 -8.94 -10.58
C PHE A 100 -8.63 -9.64 -10.63
N ALA A 101 -7.53 -8.92 -10.81
CA ALA A 101 -6.20 -9.52 -10.86
C ALA A 101 -5.82 -10.24 -9.55
N LEU A 102 -6.09 -9.63 -8.39
CA LEU A 102 -5.81 -10.25 -7.08
C LEU A 102 -6.63 -11.52 -6.85
N THR A 103 -7.85 -11.58 -7.38
CA THR A 103 -8.74 -12.74 -7.21
C THR A 103 -8.42 -13.82 -8.23
N GLU A 104 -8.49 -13.51 -9.52
CA GLU A 104 -8.45 -14.48 -10.61
C GLU A 104 -7.02 -14.90 -10.97
N GLU A 105 -6.05 -13.99 -10.89
CA GLU A 105 -4.65 -14.30 -11.26
C GLU A 105 -3.80 -14.66 -10.04
N MET A 106 -4.12 -14.12 -8.86
CA MET A 106 -3.35 -14.37 -7.63
C MET A 106 -4.10 -15.24 -6.61
N GLY A 107 -5.38 -15.56 -6.82
CA GLY A 107 -6.11 -16.52 -5.99
C GLY A 107 -6.49 -16.02 -4.59
N PHE A 108 -6.46 -14.72 -4.31
CA PHE A 108 -6.89 -14.19 -3.01
C PHE A 108 -8.41 -14.24 -2.88
N SER A 109 -8.92 -14.71 -1.74
CA SER A 109 -10.35 -14.70 -1.44
C SER A 109 -10.86 -13.30 -1.10
N LYS A 110 -12.18 -13.09 -1.15
CA LYS A 110 -12.78 -11.80 -0.72
C LYS A 110 -12.42 -11.40 0.71
N GLN A 111 -12.24 -12.38 1.60
CA GLN A 111 -11.81 -12.12 2.98
C GLN A 111 -10.35 -11.68 3.05
N ASP A 112 -9.50 -12.26 2.21
CA ASP A 112 -8.09 -11.86 2.08
C ASP A 112 -7.99 -10.44 1.53
N LEU A 113 -8.80 -10.07 0.53
CA LEU A 113 -8.85 -8.71 -0.02
C LEU A 113 -9.26 -7.68 1.04
N LYS A 114 -10.26 -8.00 1.88
CA LYS A 114 -10.57 -7.15 3.05
C LYS A 114 -9.37 -7.00 3.98
N THR A 115 -8.69 -8.11 4.27
CA THR A 115 -7.49 -8.12 5.13
C THR A 115 -6.37 -7.26 4.55
N ILE A 116 -6.11 -7.35 3.25
CA ILE A 116 -5.14 -6.52 2.52
C ILE A 116 -5.56 -5.04 2.57
N MET A 117 -6.84 -4.71 2.38
CA MET A 117 -7.34 -3.33 2.42
C MET A 117 -7.08 -2.66 3.78
N LEU A 118 -7.25 -3.40 4.87
CA LEU A 118 -7.00 -2.88 6.22
C LEU A 118 -5.49 -2.82 6.52
N ALA A 119 -4.74 -3.85 6.13
CA ALA A 119 -3.31 -3.94 6.42
C ALA A 119 -2.46 -2.99 5.56
N ASP A 120 -2.71 -2.90 4.26
CA ASP A 120 -1.99 -2.03 3.32
C ASP A 120 -2.86 -1.55 2.14
N PRO A 121 -3.70 -0.50 2.33
CA PRO A 121 -4.58 0.02 1.27
C PRO A 121 -3.84 0.58 0.06
N PHE A 122 -2.51 0.71 0.12
CA PHE A 122 -1.69 1.13 -1.02
C PHE A 122 -1.62 0.08 -2.13
N VAL A 123 -1.92 -1.20 -1.84
CA VAL A 123 -2.00 -2.27 -2.84
C VAL A 123 -3.00 -1.89 -3.94
N TYR A 124 -4.16 -1.34 -3.55
CA TYR A 124 -5.23 -0.95 -4.47
C TYR A 124 -4.97 0.35 -5.25
N THR A 125 -3.83 1.00 -5.04
CA THR A 125 -3.37 2.14 -5.86
C THR A 125 -2.02 1.85 -6.53
N SER A 126 -1.61 0.58 -6.58
CA SER A 126 -0.36 0.13 -7.18
C SER A 126 -0.55 -0.30 -8.65
N TYR A 127 0.55 -0.61 -9.31
CA TYR A 127 0.55 -1.17 -10.66
C TYR A 127 0.40 -2.70 -10.61
N LYS A 128 -0.48 -3.25 -11.44
CA LYS A 128 -0.77 -4.70 -11.49
C LYS A 128 0.51 -5.51 -11.69
N GLU A 129 1.38 -5.06 -12.58
CA GLU A 129 2.59 -5.77 -12.98
C GLU A 129 3.54 -5.97 -11.80
N ILE A 130 3.66 -4.95 -10.93
CA ILE A 130 4.48 -5.04 -9.71
C ILE A 130 3.89 -6.08 -8.76
N LEU A 131 2.57 -6.03 -8.53
CA LEU A 131 1.89 -6.96 -7.63
C LEU A 131 2.02 -8.40 -8.11
N LEU A 132 1.77 -8.64 -9.39
CA LEU A 132 1.80 -9.98 -9.98
C LEU A 132 3.21 -10.57 -9.96
N GLN A 133 4.24 -9.80 -10.33
CA GLN A 133 5.63 -10.27 -10.29
C GLN A 133 6.11 -10.56 -8.86
N SER A 134 5.70 -9.73 -7.90
CA SER A 134 6.01 -9.96 -6.48
C SER A 134 5.32 -11.23 -5.98
N PHE A 135 4.01 -11.36 -6.26
CA PHE A 135 3.24 -12.54 -5.87
C PHE A 135 3.77 -13.84 -6.51
N ASP A 136 4.07 -13.84 -7.81
CA ASP A 136 4.64 -15.00 -8.51
C ASP A 136 5.96 -15.45 -7.87
N PHE A 137 6.83 -14.50 -7.53
CA PHE A 137 8.06 -14.84 -6.82
C PHE A 137 7.78 -15.45 -5.44
N LEU A 138 6.92 -14.84 -4.64
CA LEU A 138 6.64 -15.31 -3.27
C LEU A 138 5.90 -16.65 -3.26
N HIS A 139 4.85 -16.78 -4.06
CA HIS A 139 3.96 -17.94 -4.04
C HIS A 139 4.49 -19.07 -4.92
N ASN A 140 4.82 -18.79 -6.19
CA ASN A 140 5.22 -19.83 -7.12
C ASN A 140 6.70 -20.22 -6.98
N THR A 141 7.59 -19.27 -6.68
CA THR A 141 9.02 -19.56 -6.50
C THR A 141 9.36 -19.96 -5.06
N LEU A 142 8.98 -19.16 -4.07
CA LEU A 142 9.30 -19.43 -2.65
C LEU A 142 8.30 -20.37 -1.95
N LYS A 143 7.22 -20.78 -2.63
CA LYS A 143 6.20 -21.70 -2.10
C LYS A 143 5.51 -21.22 -0.83
N LEU A 144 5.43 -19.90 -0.65
CA LEU A 144 4.73 -19.29 0.48
C LEU A 144 3.22 -19.31 0.26
N SER A 145 2.45 -19.61 1.29
CA SER A 145 0.99 -19.59 1.20
C SER A 145 0.45 -18.17 1.12
N HIS A 146 -0.81 -18.00 0.69
CA HIS A 146 -1.51 -16.72 0.78
C HIS A 146 -1.52 -16.19 2.22
N GLN A 147 -1.67 -17.07 3.21
CA GLN A 147 -1.66 -16.69 4.63
C GLN A 147 -0.31 -16.11 5.06
N ASP A 148 0.81 -16.60 4.51
CA ASP A 148 2.12 -16.02 4.80
C ASP A 148 2.28 -14.63 4.20
N VAL A 149 1.80 -14.43 2.96
CA VAL A 149 1.79 -13.10 2.32
C VAL A 149 0.88 -12.13 3.09
N LEU A 150 -0.26 -12.60 3.61
CA LEU A 150 -1.21 -11.78 4.36
C LEU A 150 -0.66 -11.28 5.71
N LYS A 151 0.34 -11.94 6.29
CA LYS A 151 1.05 -11.42 7.47
C LYS A 151 1.77 -10.10 7.18
N PHE A 152 2.18 -9.86 5.93
CA PHE A 152 2.81 -8.61 5.52
C PHE A 152 2.47 -8.20 4.07
N PRO A 153 1.24 -7.73 3.80
CA PRO A 153 0.76 -7.49 2.42
C PRO A 153 1.55 -6.44 1.64
N LYS A 154 2.26 -5.55 2.35
CA LYS A 154 3.15 -4.55 1.75
C LYS A 154 4.22 -5.17 0.85
N VAL A 155 4.62 -6.42 1.10
CA VAL A 155 5.57 -7.16 0.25
C VAL A 155 5.11 -7.24 -1.22
N LEU A 156 3.80 -7.26 -1.48
CA LEU A 156 3.26 -7.34 -2.84
C LEU A 156 3.64 -6.12 -3.68
N ARG A 157 3.91 -4.97 -3.06
CA ARG A 157 4.31 -3.74 -3.77
C ARG A 157 5.81 -3.59 -3.95
N CYS A 158 6.60 -4.54 -3.45
CA CYS A 158 8.03 -4.56 -3.66
C CYS A 158 8.35 -5.09 -5.06
N TYR A 159 9.32 -4.47 -5.73
CA TYR A 159 9.81 -4.99 -7.00
C TYR A 159 10.36 -6.40 -6.81
N ALA A 160 9.95 -7.35 -7.66
CA ALA A 160 10.39 -8.74 -7.56
C ALA A 160 11.92 -8.88 -7.66
N SER A 161 12.59 -8.03 -8.44
CA SER A 161 14.06 -8.00 -8.52
C SER A 161 14.72 -7.74 -7.17
N HIS A 162 14.15 -6.83 -6.38
CA HIS A 162 14.65 -6.53 -5.03
C HIS A 162 14.51 -7.74 -4.10
N LEU A 163 13.36 -8.41 -4.12
CA LEU A 163 13.10 -9.60 -3.32
C LEU A 163 14.02 -10.77 -3.75
N LYS A 164 14.16 -10.99 -5.07
CA LYS A 164 15.03 -12.03 -5.66
C LYS A 164 16.48 -11.85 -5.26
N ASN A 165 17.02 -10.63 -5.39
CA ASN A 165 18.40 -10.31 -5.03
C ASN A 165 18.70 -10.62 -3.56
N ARG A 166 17.81 -10.22 -2.66
CA ARG A 166 17.96 -10.51 -1.22
C ARG A 166 17.81 -11.99 -0.90
N HIS A 167 16.80 -12.64 -1.47
CA HIS A 167 16.60 -14.08 -1.30
C HIS A 167 17.81 -14.88 -1.74
N GLU A 168 18.34 -14.62 -2.92
CA GLU A 168 19.47 -15.39 -3.45
C GLU A 168 20.75 -15.17 -2.67
N PHE A 169 20.95 -13.95 -2.16
CA PHE A 169 22.05 -13.71 -1.25
C PHE A 169 21.91 -14.49 0.06
N LEU A 170 20.71 -14.50 0.66
CA LEU A 170 20.44 -15.33 1.84
C LEU A 170 20.64 -16.82 1.55
N LYS A 171 20.17 -17.29 0.41
CA LYS A 171 20.34 -18.67 -0.06
C LYS A 171 21.82 -19.05 -0.22
N SER A 172 22.65 -18.15 -0.75
CA SER A 172 24.11 -18.35 -0.86
C SER A 172 24.78 -18.53 0.51
N ARG A 173 24.15 -18.00 1.57
CA ARG A 173 24.58 -18.08 2.97
C ARG A 173 23.83 -19.14 3.77
N ARG A 174 22.91 -19.89 3.15
CA ARG A 174 22.00 -20.86 3.82
C ARG A 174 21.15 -20.21 4.92
N LEU A 175 20.73 -18.97 4.70
CA LEU A 175 19.86 -18.18 5.57
C LEU A 175 18.46 -17.98 4.97
N ASP A 176 18.08 -18.76 3.96
CA ASP A 176 16.80 -18.64 3.25
C ASP A 176 15.67 -19.44 3.90
N GLN A 177 15.52 -19.33 5.23
CA GLN A 177 14.42 -19.96 5.96
C GLN A 177 13.24 -19.01 6.12
N TYR A 178 12.12 -19.30 5.47
CA TYR A 178 10.88 -18.51 5.54
C TYR A 178 9.73 -19.21 6.30
N ASP A 179 9.99 -20.39 6.84
CA ASP A 179 9.06 -21.12 7.71
C ASP A 179 9.19 -20.61 9.15
N ALA A 180 8.10 -20.07 9.70
CA ALA A 180 8.07 -19.50 11.04
C ALA A 180 8.27 -20.54 12.15
N GLU A 181 8.08 -21.83 11.86
CA GLU A 181 8.24 -22.92 12.82
C GLU A 181 9.69 -23.43 12.89
N LYS A 182 10.58 -22.97 12.02
CA LYS A 182 11.96 -23.45 11.91
C LYS A 182 12.97 -22.44 12.47
N PRO A 183 14.12 -22.91 12.99
CA PRO A 183 15.17 -22.03 13.48
C PRO A 183 15.73 -21.16 12.34
N ASN A 184 16.20 -19.97 12.69
CA ASN A 184 16.67 -18.94 11.76
C ASN A 184 15.60 -18.43 10.78
N TYR A 185 14.32 -18.48 11.17
CA TYR A 185 13.24 -17.85 10.42
C TYR A 185 13.52 -16.39 10.09
N ILE A 186 13.31 -16.02 8.83
CA ILE A 186 13.33 -14.66 8.32
C ILE A 186 11.93 -14.32 7.83
N SER A 187 11.37 -13.23 8.36
CA SER A 187 10.04 -12.79 7.96
C SER A 187 10.05 -12.10 6.58
N LEU A 188 8.89 -12.05 5.92
CA LEU A 188 8.72 -11.25 4.71
C LEU A 188 8.95 -9.75 4.97
N PHE A 189 8.69 -9.29 6.19
CA PHE A 189 9.01 -7.93 6.61
C PHE A 189 10.53 -7.70 6.53
N ASP A 190 11.33 -8.60 7.10
CA ASP A 190 12.79 -8.49 7.13
C ASP A 190 13.40 -8.62 5.72
N LEU A 191 12.82 -9.48 4.88
CA LEU A 191 13.23 -9.61 3.49
C LEU A 191 12.99 -8.32 2.70
N ALA A 192 11.82 -7.70 2.86
CA ALA A 192 11.33 -6.65 1.97
C ALA A 192 11.49 -5.21 2.47
N SER A 193 11.76 -5.03 3.77
CA SER A 193 11.84 -3.70 4.40
C SER A 193 13.27 -3.19 4.50
N GLY A 194 13.40 -1.88 4.71
CA GLY A 194 14.69 -1.23 4.92
C GLY A 194 15.58 -1.14 3.67
N GLY A 195 16.64 -0.35 3.79
CA GLY A 195 17.69 -0.26 2.77
C GLY A 195 18.64 -1.46 2.85
N ASP A 196 19.49 -1.61 1.84
CA ASP A 196 20.40 -2.74 1.74
C ASP A 196 21.40 -2.79 2.91
N GLU A 197 21.82 -1.64 3.44
CA GLU A 197 22.65 -1.58 4.63
C GLU A 197 21.96 -2.19 5.85
N THR A 198 20.71 -1.80 6.12
CA THR A 198 19.93 -2.35 7.24
C THR A 198 19.65 -3.84 7.05
N PHE A 199 19.41 -4.28 5.82
CA PHE A 199 19.24 -5.70 5.50
C PHE A 199 20.53 -6.49 5.76
N CYS A 200 21.69 -5.99 5.31
CA CYS A 200 22.97 -6.63 5.51
C CYS A 200 23.31 -6.76 7.01
N GLN A 201 23.11 -5.70 7.79
CA GLN A 201 23.42 -5.68 9.22
C GLN A 201 22.45 -6.52 10.05
N ASN A 202 21.14 -6.34 9.83
CA ASN A 202 20.13 -6.89 10.74
C ASN A 202 19.66 -8.28 10.33
N VAL A 203 19.70 -8.61 9.04
CA VAL A 203 19.15 -9.85 8.50
C VAL A 203 20.28 -10.78 8.04
N ALA A 204 21.08 -10.36 7.06
CA ALA A 204 22.09 -11.23 6.46
C ALA A 204 23.38 -11.39 7.28
N LYS A 205 23.57 -10.56 8.32
CA LYS A 205 24.76 -10.53 9.21
C LYS A 205 26.06 -10.42 8.41
N CYS A 206 26.13 -9.43 7.53
CA CYS A 206 27.26 -9.20 6.63
C CYS A 206 27.54 -7.71 6.43
N SER A 207 28.66 -7.40 5.78
CA SER A 207 28.93 -6.05 5.30
C SER A 207 28.15 -5.74 4.02
N ILE A 208 27.82 -4.47 3.80
CA ILE A 208 27.19 -4.00 2.57
C ILE A 208 28.07 -4.25 1.33
N ASN A 209 29.40 -4.24 1.50
CA ASN A 209 30.36 -4.49 0.44
C ASN A 209 30.31 -5.93 -0.07
N GLU A 210 30.10 -6.91 0.81
CA GLU A 210 29.92 -8.30 0.42
C GLU A 210 28.66 -8.50 -0.41
N TYR A 211 27.54 -7.89 0.02
CA TYR A 211 26.28 -7.94 -0.72
C TYR A 211 26.41 -7.26 -2.09
N ASN A 212 26.99 -6.06 -2.16
CA ASN A 212 27.22 -5.36 -3.43
C ASN A 212 28.12 -6.15 -4.38
N ARG A 213 29.13 -6.85 -3.85
CA ARG A 213 30.00 -7.72 -4.67
C ARG A 213 29.24 -8.92 -5.20
N PHE A 214 28.32 -9.48 -4.41
CA PHE A 214 27.43 -10.56 -4.87
C PHE A 214 26.53 -10.08 -6.01
N LEU A 215 25.89 -8.92 -5.89
CA LEU A 215 24.99 -8.38 -6.92
C LEU A 215 25.69 -8.09 -8.25
N LYS A 216 26.97 -7.71 -8.23
CA LYS A 216 27.76 -7.44 -9.45
C LYS A 216 28.20 -8.69 -10.22
N ARG A 217 28.10 -9.87 -9.62
CA ARG A 217 28.51 -11.14 -10.25
C ARG A 217 27.38 -11.82 -11.03
N ARG A 218 26.26 -11.15 -11.17
CA ARG A 218 25.00 -11.68 -11.70
C ARG A 218 24.55 -10.93 -12.94
#